data_AF-A0A935FJ47-F1
#
_entry.id   AF-A0A935FJ47-F1
#
_cell.length_a   1.000
_cell.length_b   1.000
_cell.length_c   1.000
_cell.angle_alpha   90.00
_cell.angle_beta   90.00
_cell.angle_gamma   90.00
#
_symmetry.space_group_name_H-M   'P 1'
#
loop_
_entity.id
_entity.type
_entity.pdbx_description
1 polymer ?
#
loop_
_entity_poly.entity_id
_entity_poly.type
_entity_poly.pdbx_seq_one_letter_code
_entity_poly.pdbx_strand_id
1 'polypeptide(L)'
;MIELYGERYFHGEWPGARGRFMARYVGDHEPTRWLPEKILADGSLLSWLQHEVRSSGLLPQLHVYRMTEAEAELAVALGAPAVALAPELQNLGTKSGSRDLARLAIQGDERYGGHLLPGREHLRSRAKVADAIFALYRDHGVRAAMIKANEGSSGEGQVGAALSPALLDALSRLSERDGRALVRRWVRKGLVGTTLNFRHPSMSWPKLMAMIESMGGVVEAFIPEVLEAQAQGQVVPQASVQFLADGLGPPRIIGSADVIEHGDLELLAGPSAHAALDGLHDFAEGLLRAAGPKLLGPGSFDFTGSARPVFTEVNTRQTAVTAPAMGVATPLAQAQYDRATGRLLDPTGRSWHWVAAGSVPLPKGGGGRPSDRAWHDPWWRPAFDTGRFEDGAFVLPTRMDQPGRVGLVAVAPETRAAALRAFDNALGQLGSLY
;
A
#
# COMPACT_ATOMS: atom_id res chain seq x y z
N MET A 1 19.58 3.55 0.49
CA MET A 1 20.18 2.29 0.98
C MET A 1 19.95 1.28 -0.14
N ILE A 2 20.98 0.54 -0.54
CA ILE A 2 20.83 -0.57 -1.47
C ILE A 2 20.93 -1.84 -0.64
N GLU A 3 19.96 -2.73 -0.80
CA GLU A 3 19.90 -4.03 -0.12
C GLU A 3 20.20 -5.11 -1.16
N LEU A 4 21.21 -5.93 -0.89
CA LEU A 4 21.57 -7.07 -1.73
C LEU A 4 21.26 -8.35 -0.96
N TYR A 5 20.46 -9.22 -1.58
CA TYR A 5 20.09 -10.53 -1.04
C TYR A 5 20.72 -11.64 -1.89
N GLY A 6 21.34 -12.62 -1.23
CA GLY A 6 21.85 -13.83 -1.89
C GLY A 6 21.22 -15.10 -1.35
N GLU A 7 20.53 -15.87 -2.20
CA GLU A 7 20.16 -17.27 -1.92
C GLU A 7 21.37 -18.19 -2.01
N ARG A 8 22.06 -18.43 -0.90
CA ARG A 8 23.05 -19.53 -0.81
C ARG A 8 22.50 -20.67 0.07
N TYR A 9 22.40 -21.84 -0.57
CA TYR A 9 22.31 -23.21 -0.04
C TYR A 9 21.04 -23.64 0.72
N PHE A 10 20.19 -24.38 0.00
CA PHE A 10 19.32 -25.41 0.60
C PHE A 10 20.16 -26.68 0.83
N HIS A 11 20.09 -27.24 2.03
CA HIS A 11 20.83 -28.38 2.60
C HIS A 11 22.03 -27.99 3.49
N GLY A 12 21.83 -28.14 4.81
CA GLY A 12 22.85 -27.99 5.84
C GLY A 12 22.60 -26.79 6.74
N GLU A 13 22.94 -26.94 8.02
CA GLU A 13 22.76 -26.00 9.14
C GLU A 13 22.90 -24.52 8.74
N TRP A 14 21.88 -23.71 9.06
CA TRP A 14 21.82 -22.29 8.73
C TRP A 14 22.89 -21.49 9.51
N PRO A 15 23.87 -20.85 8.87
CA PRO A 15 24.48 -19.66 9.43
C PRO A 15 23.40 -18.56 9.41
N GLY A 16 23.21 -17.84 10.51
CA GLY A 16 22.11 -16.89 10.68
C GLY A 16 21.95 -15.90 9.51
N ALA A 17 20.74 -15.36 9.32
CA ALA A 17 20.36 -14.42 8.24
C ALA A 17 21.37 -13.27 8.00
N ARG A 18 22.21 -12.96 8.99
CA ARG A 18 23.31 -11.99 8.99
C ARG A 18 24.39 -12.24 7.92
N GLY A 19 24.55 -13.46 7.40
CA GLY A 19 25.55 -13.77 6.37
C GLY A 19 25.15 -13.43 4.94
N ARG A 20 23.91 -12.96 4.70
CA ARG A 20 23.31 -12.82 3.36
C ARG A 20 22.79 -11.40 3.04
N PHE A 21 22.98 -10.45 3.94
CA PHE A 21 22.54 -9.07 3.79
C PHE A 21 23.73 -8.12 3.85
N MET A 22 23.88 -7.31 2.79
CA MET A 22 24.85 -6.23 2.74
C MET A 22 24.13 -4.90 2.58
N ALA A 23 24.10 -4.09 3.65
CA ALA A 23 23.66 -2.70 3.57
C ALA A 23 24.84 -1.80 3.22
N ARG A 24 24.69 -0.99 2.17
CA ARG A 24 25.67 0.04 1.81
C ARG A 24 25.05 1.43 1.76
N TYR A 25 25.70 2.36 2.44
CA TYR A 25 25.40 3.79 2.32
C TYR A 25 26.13 4.33 1.09
N VAL A 26 25.39 5.03 0.23
CA VAL A 26 25.89 5.56 -1.05
C VAL A 26 26.07 7.09 -1.02
N GLY A 27 26.06 7.72 0.16
CA GLY A 27 26.40 9.14 0.28
C GLY A 27 25.45 10.07 -0.48
N ASP A 28 24.15 10.00 -0.18
CA ASP A 28 23.20 10.91 -0.82
C ASP A 28 23.36 12.34 -0.29
N HIS A 29 24.02 13.18 -1.09
CA HIS A 29 24.21 14.60 -0.82
C HIS A 29 23.34 15.49 -1.72
N GLU A 30 22.55 14.92 -2.63
CA GLU A 30 21.76 15.65 -3.63
C GLU A 30 20.28 15.20 -3.57
N PRO A 31 19.47 15.77 -2.66
CA PRO A 31 18.10 15.30 -2.42
C PRO A 31 17.14 15.50 -3.60
N THR A 32 17.57 16.19 -4.66
CA THR A 32 16.76 16.53 -5.83
C THR A 32 16.81 15.49 -6.96
N ARG A 33 17.73 14.51 -6.90
CA ARG A 33 17.77 13.40 -7.86
C ARG A 33 17.29 12.11 -7.23
N TRP A 34 16.75 11.21 -8.04
CA TRP A 34 16.33 9.89 -7.57
C TRP A 34 17.53 8.95 -7.44
N LEU A 35 17.42 7.92 -6.60
CA LEU A 35 18.54 7.01 -6.33
C LEU A 35 19.08 6.28 -7.59
N PRO A 36 18.24 5.76 -8.52
CA PRO A 36 18.76 5.11 -9.72
C PRO A 36 19.57 6.05 -10.60
N GLU A 37 19.13 7.30 -10.77
CA GLU A 37 19.84 8.33 -11.54
C GLU A 37 21.24 8.59 -10.96
N LYS A 38 21.34 8.61 -9.62
CA LYS A 38 22.63 8.79 -8.93
C LYS A 38 23.56 7.60 -9.16
N ILE A 39 23.02 6.38 -9.09
CA ILE A 39 23.81 5.16 -9.33
C ILE A 39 24.29 5.12 -10.78
N LEU A 40 23.42 5.45 -11.73
CA LEU A 40 23.76 5.51 -13.16
C LEU A 40 24.81 6.58 -13.47
N ALA A 41 24.77 7.71 -12.76
CA ALA A 41 25.75 8.79 -12.90
C ALA A 41 27.12 8.47 -12.26
N ASP A 42 27.17 7.61 -11.24
CA ASP A 42 28.41 7.17 -10.58
C ASP A 42 28.93 5.86 -11.18
N GLY A 43 29.77 5.97 -12.21
CA GLY A 43 30.37 4.81 -12.88
C GLY A 43 31.18 3.90 -11.96
N SER A 44 31.72 4.40 -10.85
CA SER A 44 32.47 3.59 -9.89
C SER A 44 31.52 2.71 -9.05
N LEU A 45 30.43 3.30 -8.58
CA LEU A 45 29.37 2.60 -7.84
C LEU A 45 28.66 1.58 -8.73
N LEU A 46 28.31 1.95 -9.97
CA LEU A 46 27.69 1.05 -10.93
C LEU A 46 28.60 -0.14 -11.25
N SER A 47 29.88 0.10 -11.53
CA SER A 47 30.85 -0.96 -11.82
C SER A 47 31.00 -1.94 -10.65
N TRP A 48 30.99 -1.42 -9.41
CA TRP A 48 31.01 -2.25 -8.22
C TRP A 48 29.74 -3.10 -8.09
N LEU A 49 28.55 -2.49 -8.22
CA LEU A 49 27.28 -3.23 -8.17
C LEU A 49 27.21 -4.32 -9.24
N GLN A 50 27.63 -4.03 -10.47
CA GLN A 50 27.72 -5.01 -11.54
C GLN A 50 28.69 -6.15 -11.20
N HIS A 51 29.78 -5.89 -10.47
CA HIS A 51 30.70 -6.92 -10.03
C HIS A 51 30.04 -7.82 -8.98
N GLU A 52 29.41 -7.26 -7.95
CA GLU A 52 28.68 -8.02 -6.92
C GLU A 52 27.59 -8.90 -7.51
N VAL A 53 26.80 -8.34 -8.44
CA VAL A 53 25.74 -9.08 -9.15
C VAL A 53 26.33 -10.28 -9.89
N ARG A 54 27.40 -10.08 -10.66
CA ARG A 54 28.04 -11.13 -11.46
C ARG A 54 28.77 -12.17 -10.60
N SER A 55 29.39 -11.75 -9.50
CA SER A 55 30.17 -12.63 -8.62
C SER A 55 29.32 -13.49 -7.69
N SER A 56 28.03 -13.15 -7.53
CA SER A 56 27.10 -13.89 -6.67
C SER A 56 26.91 -15.35 -7.06
N GLY A 57 26.97 -15.65 -8.36
CA GLY A 57 26.62 -16.97 -8.92
C GLY A 57 25.12 -17.28 -8.88
N LEU A 58 24.28 -16.29 -8.60
CA LEU A 58 22.82 -16.41 -8.50
C LEU A 58 22.14 -15.68 -9.66
N LEU A 59 20.82 -15.89 -9.82
CA LEU A 59 19.99 -15.08 -10.69
C LEU A 59 19.64 -13.77 -9.95
N PRO A 60 20.25 -12.63 -10.30
CA PRO A 60 19.98 -11.38 -9.62
C PRO A 60 18.58 -10.86 -9.96
N GLN A 61 17.90 -10.25 -8.99
CA GLN A 61 16.66 -9.52 -9.21
C GLN A 61 16.78 -8.13 -8.60
N LEU A 62 16.33 -7.12 -9.34
CA LEU A 62 16.26 -5.75 -8.86
C LEU A 62 14.85 -5.49 -8.30
N HIS A 63 14.74 -5.38 -6.98
CA HIS A 63 13.51 -4.98 -6.32
C HIS A 63 13.50 -3.46 -6.13
N VAL A 64 12.46 -2.80 -6.66
CA VAL A 64 12.30 -1.35 -6.57
C VAL A 64 10.97 -0.99 -5.93
N TYR A 65 10.92 0.16 -5.26
CA TYR A 65 9.68 0.66 -4.68
C TYR A 65 8.67 1.00 -5.75
N ARG A 66 9.11 1.65 -6.84
CA ARG A 66 8.32 2.01 -8.01
C ARG A 66 9.21 1.90 -9.23
N MET A 67 8.67 1.41 -10.33
CA MET A 67 9.36 1.40 -11.61
C MET A 67 9.15 2.73 -12.33
N THR A 68 10.23 3.46 -12.58
CA THR A 68 10.28 4.56 -13.56
C THR A 68 11.27 4.21 -14.68
N GLU A 69 11.47 5.12 -15.63
CA GLU A 69 12.48 4.95 -16.68
C GLU A 69 13.90 4.80 -16.09
N ALA A 70 14.22 5.50 -15.01
CA ALA A 70 15.53 5.43 -14.37
C ALA A 70 15.78 4.06 -13.70
N GLU A 71 14.76 3.46 -13.06
CA GLU A 71 14.87 2.08 -12.55
C GLU A 71 15.00 1.06 -13.71
N ALA A 72 14.33 1.29 -14.83
CA ALA A 72 14.45 0.44 -16.02
C ALA A 72 15.87 0.46 -16.59
N GLU A 73 16.45 1.65 -16.73
CA GLU A 73 17.83 1.82 -17.18
C GLU A 73 18.82 1.17 -16.21
N LEU A 74 18.62 1.33 -14.91
CA LEU A 74 19.45 0.69 -13.88
C LEU A 74 19.37 -0.84 -13.96
N ALA A 75 18.18 -1.42 -14.14
CA ALA A 75 18.00 -2.86 -14.28
C ALA A 75 18.84 -3.43 -15.45
N VAL A 76 18.78 -2.76 -16.60
CA VAL A 76 19.58 -3.10 -17.78
C VAL A 76 21.07 -2.96 -17.50
N ALA A 77 21.48 -1.83 -16.90
CA ALA A 77 22.88 -1.55 -16.59
C ALA A 77 23.47 -2.59 -15.62
N LEU A 78 22.70 -3.08 -14.65
CA LEU A 78 23.13 -4.10 -13.70
C LEU A 78 23.12 -5.52 -14.28
N GLY A 79 22.39 -5.76 -15.38
CA GLY A 79 22.10 -7.11 -15.87
C GLY A 79 21.20 -7.89 -14.91
N ALA A 80 20.32 -7.18 -14.18
CA ALA A 80 19.43 -7.75 -13.18
C ALA A 80 17.98 -7.38 -13.51
N PRO A 81 17.11 -8.33 -13.90
CA PRO A 81 15.71 -8.02 -14.22
C PRO A 81 15.01 -7.36 -13.02
N ALA A 82 14.26 -6.29 -13.30
CA ALA A 82 13.45 -5.62 -12.30
C ALA A 82 12.18 -6.42 -12.01
N VAL A 83 11.90 -6.64 -10.73
CA VAL A 83 10.67 -7.26 -10.25
C VAL A 83 9.70 -6.15 -9.85
N ALA A 84 9.12 -5.53 -10.87
CA ALA A 84 8.20 -4.40 -10.72
C ALA A 84 7.28 -4.28 -11.94
N LEU A 85 6.21 -3.51 -11.79
CA LEU A 85 5.28 -3.28 -12.88
C LEU A 85 5.95 -2.42 -13.96
N ALA A 86 5.87 -2.85 -15.22
CA ALA A 86 6.41 -2.08 -16.33
C ALA A 86 5.80 -0.67 -16.39
N PRO A 87 6.58 0.39 -16.74
CA PRO A 87 6.08 1.77 -16.81
C PRO A 87 4.83 1.94 -17.68
N GLU A 88 4.77 1.26 -18.82
CA GLU A 88 3.63 1.24 -19.74
C GLU A 88 2.36 0.58 -19.17
N LEU A 89 2.46 -0.14 -18.06
CA LEU A 89 1.35 -0.80 -17.38
C LEU A 89 0.92 -0.09 -16.08
N GLN A 90 1.49 1.09 -15.78
CA GLN A 90 1.16 1.88 -14.58
C GLN A 90 -0.32 2.28 -14.50
N ASN A 91 -1.03 2.28 -15.64
CA ASN A 91 -2.47 2.48 -15.66
C ASN A 91 -3.24 1.47 -14.80
N LEU A 92 -2.73 0.24 -14.63
CA LEU A 92 -3.32 -0.78 -13.76
C LEU A 92 -3.39 -0.35 -12.29
N GLY A 93 -2.40 0.42 -11.83
CA GLY A 93 -2.34 0.97 -10.47
C GLY A 93 -3.18 2.23 -10.25
N THR A 94 -3.84 2.75 -11.29
CA THR A 94 -4.76 3.89 -11.13
C THR A 94 -6.10 3.43 -10.54
N LYS A 95 -6.88 4.35 -9.96
CA LYS A 95 -8.23 4.02 -9.48
C LYS A 95 -9.14 3.49 -10.59
N SER A 96 -9.07 4.05 -11.80
CA SER A 96 -9.84 3.54 -12.94
C SER A 96 -9.36 2.16 -13.38
N GLY A 97 -8.04 1.96 -13.50
CA GLY A 97 -7.48 0.65 -13.86
C GLY A 97 -7.75 -0.44 -12.83
N SER A 98 -7.76 -0.08 -11.54
CA SER A 98 -8.19 -0.97 -10.44
C SER A 98 -9.61 -1.46 -10.67
N ARG A 99 -10.53 -0.56 -11.02
CA ARG A 99 -11.93 -0.92 -11.30
C ARG A 99 -12.08 -1.74 -12.57
N ASP A 100 -11.33 -1.45 -13.62
CA ASP A 100 -11.30 -2.28 -14.83
C ASP A 100 -10.84 -3.70 -14.51
N LEU A 101 -9.78 -3.84 -13.72
CA LEU A 101 -9.27 -5.13 -13.26
C LEU A 101 -10.31 -5.90 -12.44
N ALA A 102 -10.99 -5.22 -11.52
CA ALA A 102 -12.07 -5.81 -10.73
C ALA A 102 -13.24 -6.28 -11.61
N ARG A 103 -13.61 -5.52 -12.64
CA ARG A 103 -14.65 -5.95 -13.60
C ARG A 103 -14.24 -7.19 -14.37
N LEU A 104 -12.98 -7.30 -14.80
CA LEU A 104 -12.47 -8.50 -15.47
C LEU A 104 -12.51 -9.72 -14.55
N ALA A 105 -12.13 -9.55 -13.28
CA ALA A 105 -12.22 -10.62 -12.29
C ALA A 105 -13.68 -11.08 -12.08
N ILE A 106 -14.63 -10.13 -11.95
CA ILE A 106 -16.07 -10.43 -11.81
C ILE A 106 -16.64 -11.11 -13.05
N GLN A 107 -16.19 -10.74 -14.26
CA GLN A 107 -16.59 -11.44 -15.50
C GLN A 107 -16.07 -12.88 -15.54
N GLY A 108 -14.92 -13.15 -14.91
CA GLY A 108 -14.39 -14.50 -14.77
C GLY A 108 -15.13 -15.36 -13.75
N ASP A 109 -15.74 -14.74 -12.73
CA ASP A 109 -16.56 -15.42 -11.72
C ASP A 109 -17.54 -14.42 -11.06
N GLU A 110 -18.84 -14.57 -11.38
CA GLU A 110 -19.89 -13.64 -10.94
C GLU A 110 -20.07 -13.59 -9.42
N ARG A 111 -19.58 -14.60 -8.67
CA ARG A 111 -19.62 -14.59 -7.20
C ARG A 111 -18.87 -13.41 -6.62
N TYR A 112 -17.89 -12.87 -7.35
CA TYR A 112 -17.13 -11.69 -6.93
C TYR A 112 -17.92 -10.37 -7.05
N GLY A 113 -19.09 -10.37 -7.70
CA GLY A 113 -19.82 -9.15 -8.07
C GLY A 113 -20.13 -8.21 -6.90
N GLY A 114 -20.28 -8.74 -5.68
CA GLY A 114 -20.54 -7.91 -4.50
C GLY A 114 -19.31 -7.34 -3.79
N HIS A 115 -18.10 -7.52 -4.34
CA HIS A 115 -16.90 -6.87 -3.83
C HIS A 115 -16.57 -5.55 -4.55
N LEU A 116 -17.26 -5.20 -5.65
CA LEU A 116 -17.04 -3.93 -6.36
C LEU A 116 -18.26 -3.01 -6.20
N LEU A 117 -18.04 -1.83 -5.62
CA LEU A 117 -19.11 -0.85 -5.48
C LEU A 117 -19.60 -0.34 -6.84
N PRO A 118 -20.92 -0.08 -6.99
CA PRO A 118 -21.45 0.60 -8.16
C PRO A 118 -20.72 1.92 -8.39
N GLY A 119 -20.44 2.24 -9.65
CA GLY A 119 -19.65 3.41 -9.99
C GLY A 119 -19.31 3.50 -11.47
N ARG A 120 -18.61 4.59 -11.82
CA ARG A 120 -18.06 4.85 -13.15
C ARG A 120 -16.61 5.28 -13.04
N GLU A 121 -15.82 4.84 -14.00
CA GLU A 121 -14.39 5.09 -14.12
C GLU A 121 -14.06 5.90 -15.38
N HIS A 122 -12.80 6.29 -15.57
CA HIS A 122 -12.30 7.06 -16.73
C HIS A 122 -12.97 8.43 -16.90
N LEU A 123 -13.38 9.06 -15.81
CA LEU A 123 -14.03 10.36 -15.81
C LEU A 123 -13.00 11.46 -16.02
N ARG A 124 -13.14 12.28 -17.07
CA ARG A 124 -12.19 13.38 -17.40
C ARG A 124 -12.83 14.77 -17.40
N SER A 125 -14.01 14.93 -16.78
CA SER A 125 -14.64 16.24 -16.66
C SER A 125 -15.67 16.30 -15.55
N ARG A 126 -15.93 17.52 -15.05
CA ARG A 126 -17.02 17.81 -14.12
C ARG A 126 -18.38 17.30 -14.60
N ALA A 127 -18.66 17.37 -15.90
CA ALA A 127 -19.91 16.88 -16.48
C ALA A 127 -20.05 15.36 -16.33
N LYS A 128 -18.95 14.62 -16.59
CA LYS A 128 -18.92 13.15 -16.42
C LYS A 128 -19.02 12.75 -14.95
N VAL A 129 -18.38 13.48 -14.03
CA VAL A 129 -18.55 13.31 -12.58
C VAL A 129 -20.02 13.49 -12.18
N ALA A 130 -20.67 14.56 -12.64
CA ALA A 130 -22.09 14.79 -12.36
C ALA A 130 -23.00 13.70 -12.92
N ASP A 131 -22.76 13.26 -14.15
CA ASP A 131 -23.53 12.17 -14.76
C ASP A 131 -23.35 10.85 -13.99
N ALA A 132 -22.16 10.59 -13.43
CA ALA A 132 -21.89 9.42 -12.60
C ALA A 132 -22.63 9.49 -11.26
N ILE A 133 -22.59 10.65 -10.57
CA ILE A 133 -23.34 10.83 -9.31
C ILE A 133 -24.84 10.68 -9.54
N PHE A 134 -25.37 11.27 -10.61
CA PHE A 134 -26.78 11.15 -10.95
C PHE A 134 -27.18 9.70 -11.25
N ALA A 135 -26.34 8.95 -11.97
CA ALA A 135 -26.56 7.53 -12.23
C ALA A 135 -26.59 6.71 -10.93
N LEU A 136 -25.66 6.96 -9.98
CA LEU A 136 -25.65 6.30 -8.69
C LEU A 136 -26.94 6.53 -7.89
N TYR A 137 -27.41 7.77 -7.85
CA TYR A 137 -28.68 8.11 -7.19
C TYR A 137 -29.85 7.38 -7.84
N ARG A 138 -29.96 7.44 -9.17
CA ARG A 138 -31.10 6.89 -9.92
C ARG A 138 -31.13 5.37 -9.89
N ASP A 139 -29.99 4.74 -10.18
CA ASP A 139 -29.90 3.29 -10.43
C ASP A 139 -29.76 2.49 -9.13
N HIS A 140 -29.18 3.11 -8.09
CA HIS A 140 -28.81 2.41 -6.85
C HIS A 140 -29.35 3.11 -5.59
N GLY A 141 -30.15 4.18 -5.73
CA GLY A 141 -30.70 4.91 -4.59
C GLY A 141 -29.64 5.61 -3.71
N VAL A 142 -28.41 5.72 -4.19
CA VAL A 142 -27.25 6.14 -3.41
C VAL A 142 -27.43 7.56 -2.88
N ARG A 143 -27.09 7.75 -1.59
CA ARG A 143 -27.21 9.03 -0.86
C ARG A 143 -25.87 9.72 -0.63
N ALA A 144 -24.76 9.05 -0.91
CA ALA A 144 -23.42 9.61 -0.83
C ALA A 144 -22.51 8.96 -1.87
N ALA A 145 -21.64 9.75 -2.49
CA ALA A 145 -20.68 9.26 -3.48
C ALA A 145 -19.25 9.48 -3.00
N MET A 146 -18.36 8.55 -3.35
CA MET A 146 -16.92 8.72 -3.24
C MET A 146 -16.38 9.17 -4.60
N ILE A 147 -15.65 10.28 -4.62
CA ILE A 147 -15.06 10.85 -5.83
C ILE A 147 -13.55 10.78 -5.66
N LYS A 148 -12.85 10.10 -6.58
CA LYS A 148 -11.40 9.88 -6.50
C LYS A 148 -10.72 10.27 -7.82
N ALA A 149 -9.61 11.00 -7.76
CA ALA A 149 -8.68 11.12 -8.89
C ALA A 149 -7.95 9.79 -9.11
N ASN A 150 -7.48 9.55 -10.34
CA ASN A 150 -6.81 8.29 -10.70
C ASN A 150 -5.51 8.07 -9.93
N GLU A 151 -4.80 9.14 -9.60
CA GLU A 151 -3.58 9.10 -8.80
C GLU A 151 -3.71 10.07 -7.61
N GLY A 152 -3.07 9.70 -6.51
CA GLY A 152 -3.06 10.43 -5.25
C GLY A 152 -2.43 9.58 -4.16
N SER A 153 -1.76 10.21 -3.21
CA SER A 153 -1.09 9.52 -2.09
C SER A 153 -1.83 9.80 -0.78
N SER A 154 -1.94 8.81 0.11
CA SER A 154 -2.44 9.00 1.49
C SER A 154 -3.73 9.84 1.59
N GLY A 155 -4.73 9.52 0.78
CA GLY A 155 -6.03 10.22 0.77
C GLY A 155 -6.09 11.49 -0.10
N GLU A 156 -4.98 11.94 -0.68
CA GLU A 156 -5.01 12.98 -1.71
C GLU A 156 -5.90 12.58 -2.88
N GLY A 157 -6.56 13.56 -3.48
CA GLY A 157 -7.43 13.31 -4.62
C GLY A 157 -8.72 12.56 -4.28
N GLN A 158 -9.12 12.43 -3.01
CA GLN A 158 -10.35 11.71 -2.62
C GLN A 158 -11.28 12.57 -1.77
N VAL A 159 -12.59 12.52 -2.05
CA VAL A 159 -13.62 13.18 -1.24
C VAL A 159 -14.89 12.34 -1.16
N GLY A 160 -15.40 12.21 0.06
CA GLY A 160 -16.78 11.75 0.30
C GLY A 160 -17.76 12.92 0.19
N ALA A 161 -18.82 12.75 -0.59
CA ALA A 161 -19.84 13.76 -0.79
C ALA A 161 -21.24 13.19 -0.53
N ALA A 162 -21.85 13.58 0.59
CA ALA A 162 -23.25 13.27 0.89
C ALA A 162 -24.19 14.17 0.08
N LEU A 163 -25.16 13.59 -0.61
CA LEU A 163 -26.18 14.36 -1.33
C LEU A 163 -27.06 15.07 -0.31
N SER A 164 -27.21 16.39 -0.44
CA SER A 164 -27.98 17.17 0.54
C SER A 164 -29.46 16.77 0.54
N PRO A 165 -30.18 16.86 1.68
CA PRO A 165 -31.61 16.56 1.74
C PRO A 165 -32.43 17.36 0.72
N ALA A 166 -32.09 18.64 0.52
CA ALA A 166 -32.74 19.49 -0.47
C ALA A 166 -32.51 19.01 -1.92
N LEU A 167 -31.30 18.52 -2.23
CA LEU A 167 -31.02 17.92 -3.54
C LEU A 167 -31.82 16.64 -3.74
N LEU A 168 -31.86 15.78 -2.72
CA LEU A 168 -32.60 14.50 -2.78
C LEU A 168 -34.11 14.70 -2.93
N ASP A 169 -34.69 15.66 -2.22
CA ASP A 169 -36.11 16.02 -2.36
C ASP A 169 -36.43 16.60 -3.74
N ALA A 170 -35.55 17.45 -4.28
CA ALA A 170 -35.73 17.94 -5.64
C ALA A 170 -35.63 16.81 -6.67
N LEU A 171 -34.65 15.92 -6.54
CA LEU A 171 -34.45 14.80 -7.47
C LEU A 171 -35.62 13.81 -7.48
N SER A 172 -36.32 13.62 -6.35
CA SER A 172 -37.46 12.70 -6.27
C SER A 172 -38.70 13.18 -7.04
N ARG A 173 -38.75 14.47 -7.40
CA ARG A 173 -39.89 15.12 -8.06
C ARG A 173 -39.63 15.48 -9.53
N LEU A 174 -38.38 15.36 -9.98
CA LEU A 174 -37.95 15.80 -11.31
C LEU A 174 -37.92 14.64 -12.31
N SER A 175 -38.10 14.97 -13.59
CA SER A 175 -37.82 14.05 -14.70
C SER A 175 -36.34 13.66 -14.73
N GLU A 176 -35.98 12.56 -15.42
CA GLU A 176 -34.57 12.18 -15.56
C GLU A 176 -33.73 13.32 -16.16
N ARG A 177 -34.26 13.97 -17.19
CA ARG A 177 -33.59 15.07 -17.90
C ARG A 177 -33.30 16.24 -16.96
N ASP A 178 -34.30 16.65 -16.18
CA ASP A 178 -34.18 17.81 -15.29
C ASP A 178 -33.34 17.50 -14.06
N GLY A 179 -33.48 16.29 -13.50
CA GLY A 179 -32.63 15.80 -12.41
C GLY A 179 -31.16 15.76 -12.81
N ARG A 180 -30.83 15.25 -14.00
CA ARG A 180 -29.46 15.27 -14.55
C ARG A 180 -28.93 16.70 -14.68
N ALA A 181 -29.75 17.62 -15.20
CA ALA A 181 -29.37 19.03 -15.33
C ALA A 181 -29.14 19.71 -13.97
N LEU A 182 -29.94 19.35 -12.96
CA LEU A 182 -29.78 19.82 -11.58
C LEU A 182 -28.44 19.35 -10.97
N VAL A 183 -28.11 18.05 -11.06
CA VAL A 183 -26.84 17.52 -10.56
C VAL A 183 -25.65 18.16 -11.26
N ARG A 184 -25.69 18.32 -12.58
CA ARG A 184 -24.64 19.04 -13.33
C ARG A 184 -24.41 20.47 -12.83
N ARG A 185 -25.49 21.20 -12.51
CA ARG A 185 -25.40 22.54 -11.93
C ARG A 185 -24.80 22.51 -10.53
N TRP A 186 -25.21 21.56 -9.70
CA TRP A 186 -24.72 21.38 -8.34
C TRP A 186 -23.21 21.04 -8.30
N VAL A 187 -22.74 20.10 -9.12
CA VAL A 187 -21.31 19.76 -9.28
C VAL A 187 -20.50 20.95 -9.80
N ARG A 188 -21.02 21.68 -10.80
CA ARG A 188 -20.36 22.90 -11.32
C ARG A 188 -20.21 23.99 -10.27
N LYS A 189 -21.16 24.12 -9.35
CA LYS A 189 -21.09 25.05 -8.22
C LYS A 189 -20.18 24.57 -7.09
N GLY A 190 -19.61 23.37 -7.18
CA GLY A 190 -18.74 22.82 -6.14
C GLY A 190 -19.46 22.13 -5.01
N LEU A 191 -20.57 21.46 -5.32
CA LEU A 191 -21.33 20.65 -4.35
C LEU A 191 -21.85 21.50 -3.17
N VAL A 192 -22.29 22.73 -3.45
CA VAL A 192 -22.79 23.68 -2.43
C VAL A 192 -23.88 23.03 -1.58
N GLY A 193 -23.80 23.25 -0.26
CA GLY A 193 -24.76 22.74 0.71
C GLY A 193 -24.53 21.27 1.10
N THR A 194 -23.39 20.71 0.73
CA THR A 194 -22.97 19.36 1.13
C THR A 194 -21.72 19.42 2.00
N THR A 195 -21.66 18.54 3.00
CA THR A 195 -20.44 18.27 3.75
C THR A 195 -19.46 17.51 2.85
N LEU A 196 -18.32 18.14 2.55
CA LEU A 196 -17.23 17.53 1.79
C LEU A 196 -16.18 17.00 2.76
N ASN A 197 -16.06 15.68 2.81
CA ASN A 197 -15.10 15.00 3.66
C ASN A 197 -13.85 14.69 2.84
N PHE A 198 -12.94 15.67 2.74
CA PHE A 198 -11.64 15.45 2.11
C PHE A 198 -10.78 14.56 3.01
N ARG A 199 -10.12 13.58 2.39
CA ARG A 199 -9.24 12.65 3.11
C ARG A 199 -7.83 13.22 3.35
N HIS A 200 -7.51 14.37 2.76
CA HIS A 200 -6.23 15.05 2.93
C HIS A 200 -6.43 16.56 3.12
N PRO A 201 -5.79 17.21 4.11
CA PRO A 201 -6.06 18.61 4.48
C PRO A 201 -5.68 19.63 3.41
N SER A 202 -4.78 19.30 2.49
CA SER A 202 -4.39 20.19 1.39
C SER A 202 -5.42 20.24 0.24
N MET A 203 -6.42 19.35 0.26
CA MET A 203 -7.37 19.16 -0.83
C MET A 203 -8.52 20.15 -0.79
N SER A 204 -9.02 20.47 -1.98
CA SER A 204 -10.23 21.27 -2.18
C SER A 204 -10.95 20.80 -3.43
N TRP A 205 -12.20 21.22 -3.60
CA TRP A 205 -12.98 20.85 -4.78
C TRP A 205 -12.34 21.30 -6.10
N PRO A 206 -11.85 22.56 -6.25
CA PRO A 206 -11.15 22.97 -7.46
C PRO A 206 -9.90 22.13 -7.76
N LYS A 207 -9.08 21.83 -6.74
CA LYS A 207 -7.88 20.99 -6.89
C LYS A 207 -8.25 19.58 -7.35
N LEU A 208 -9.23 18.96 -6.70
CA LEU A 208 -9.69 17.62 -7.08
C LEU A 208 -10.21 17.58 -8.53
N MET A 209 -10.99 18.57 -8.95
CA MET A 209 -11.47 18.60 -10.33
C MET A 209 -10.35 18.83 -11.34
N ALA A 210 -9.36 19.66 -11.02
CA ALA A 210 -8.17 19.82 -11.86
C ALA A 210 -7.38 18.50 -12.00
N MET A 211 -7.25 17.75 -10.90
CA MET A 211 -6.67 16.40 -10.94
C MET A 211 -7.48 15.49 -11.87
N ILE A 212 -8.80 15.37 -11.68
CA ILE A 212 -9.66 14.51 -12.51
C ILE A 212 -9.62 14.91 -13.99
N GLU A 213 -9.56 16.20 -14.32
CA GLU A 213 -9.45 16.68 -15.70
C GLU A 213 -8.09 16.31 -16.33
N SER A 214 -7.02 16.32 -15.54
CA SER A 214 -5.66 15.96 -15.97
C SER A 214 -5.46 14.44 -16.11
N MET A 215 -5.72 13.68 -15.04
CA MET A 215 -5.34 12.26 -14.94
C MET A 215 -6.53 11.29 -15.01
N GLY A 216 -7.75 11.82 -15.02
CA GLY A 216 -8.98 11.03 -14.89
C GLY A 216 -9.34 10.73 -13.44
N GLY A 217 -10.48 10.06 -13.25
CA GLY A 217 -10.95 9.66 -11.94
C GLY A 217 -12.16 8.75 -11.98
N VAL A 218 -12.62 8.39 -10.79
CA VAL A 218 -13.75 7.50 -10.55
C VAL A 218 -14.78 8.17 -9.63
N VAL A 219 -16.04 7.80 -9.83
CA VAL A 219 -17.14 8.10 -8.92
C VAL A 219 -17.81 6.77 -8.59
N GLU A 220 -17.90 6.44 -7.32
CA GLU A 220 -18.52 5.21 -6.83
C GLU A 220 -19.45 5.47 -5.65
N ALA A 221 -20.30 4.50 -5.35
CA ALA A 221 -21.13 4.53 -4.16
C ALA A 221 -20.25 4.68 -2.92
N PHE A 222 -20.69 5.50 -1.96
CA PHE A 222 -20.01 5.60 -0.68
C PHE A 222 -20.52 4.52 0.27
N ILE A 223 -19.63 3.88 1.02
CA ILE A 223 -19.99 2.81 1.97
C ILE A 223 -20.68 3.47 3.18
N PRO A 224 -21.97 3.19 3.47
CA PRO A 224 -22.70 3.89 4.54
C PRO A 224 -22.04 3.77 5.91
N GLU A 225 -21.53 2.58 6.26
CA GLU A 225 -20.83 2.34 7.54
C GLU A 225 -19.57 3.22 7.68
N VAL A 226 -18.85 3.47 6.57
CA VAL A 226 -17.70 4.40 6.55
C VAL A 226 -18.14 5.82 6.79
N LEU A 227 -19.28 6.23 6.24
CA LEU A 227 -19.77 7.60 6.40
C LEU A 227 -20.20 7.84 7.84
N GLU A 228 -20.90 6.87 8.43
CA GLU A 228 -21.38 6.91 9.80
C GLU A 228 -20.22 6.89 10.80
N ALA A 229 -19.27 5.96 10.63
CA ALA A 229 -18.08 5.89 11.48
C ALA A 229 -17.30 7.20 11.41
N GLN A 230 -17.05 7.75 10.21
CA GLN A 230 -16.37 9.04 10.07
C GLN A 230 -17.12 10.19 10.76
N ALA A 231 -18.46 10.22 10.68
CA ALA A 231 -19.26 11.23 11.37
C ALA A 231 -19.17 11.12 12.91
N GLN A 232 -18.88 9.93 13.42
CA GLN A 232 -18.71 9.64 14.84
C GLN A 232 -17.23 9.68 15.29
N GLY A 233 -16.29 10.02 14.39
CA GLY A 233 -14.86 9.97 14.68
C GLY A 233 -14.34 8.54 14.91
N GLN A 234 -15.03 7.54 14.38
CA GLN A 234 -14.65 6.13 14.41
C GLN A 234 -13.93 5.72 13.13
N VAL A 235 -13.09 4.70 13.25
CA VAL A 235 -12.32 4.11 12.16
C VAL A 235 -13.07 2.91 11.63
N VAL A 236 -13.28 2.85 10.32
CA VAL A 236 -13.76 1.61 9.70
C VAL A 236 -12.59 0.71 9.43
N PRO A 237 -12.72 -0.60 9.70
CA PRO A 237 -11.66 -1.52 9.38
C PRO A 237 -11.31 -1.52 7.89
N GLN A 238 -10.01 -1.56 7.64
CA GLN A 238 -9.45 -1.71 6.30
C GLN A 238 -8.53 -2.93 6.30
N ALA A 239 -8.58 -3.67 5.21
CA ALA A 239 -7.74 -4.83 4.98
C ALA A 239 -6.94 -4.63 3.71
N SER A 240 -5.72 -5.14 3.70
CA SER A 240 -4.85 -5.16 2.53
C SER A 240 -4.36 -6.58 2.33
N VAL A 241 -4.51 -7.11 1.11
CA VAL A 241 -3.99 -8.43 0.71
C VAL A 241 -2.73 -8.21 -0.12
N GLN A 242 -1.58 -8.67 0.35
CA GLN A 242 -0.30 -8.49 -0.32
C GLN A 242 -0.06 -9.64 -1.30
N PHE A 243 0.46 -9.32 -2.48
CA PHE A 243 0.85 -10.31 -3.48
C PHE A 243 2.28 -10.09 -3.96
N LEU A 244 2.85 -11.15 -4.52
CA LEU A 244 4.12 -11.13 -5.24
C LEU A 244 3.99 -11.90 -6.56
N ALA A 245 4.30 -11.21 -7.66
CA ALA A 245 4.49 -11.81 -8.97
C ALA A 245 5.95 -11.59 -9.40
N ASP A 246 6.82 -12.56 -9.13
CA ASP A 246 8.27 -12.45 -9.36
C ASP A 246 8.71 -12.98 -10.73
N GLY A 247 7.78 -13.50 -11.53
CA GLY A 247 8.07 -14.10 -12.84
C GLY A 247 8.73 -15.48 -12.77
N LEU A 248 8.99 -16.02 -11.57
CA LEU A 248 9.51 -17.38 -11.39
C LEU A 248 8.39 -18.43 -11.32
N GLY A 249 7.15 -17.98 -11.17
CA GLY A 249 5.97 -18.83 -11.09
C GLY A 249 4.68 -18.01 -11.14
N PRO A 250 3.52 -18.64 -10.86
CA PRO A 250 2.26 -17.91 -10.77
C PRO A 250 2.32 -16.87 -9.64
N PRO A 251 1.64 -15.71 -9.80
CA PRO A 251 1.48 -14.73 -8.73
C PRO A 251 0.92 -15.38 -7.47
N ARG A 252 1.47 -15.01 -6.30
CA ARG A 252 1.07 -15.59 -5.02
C ARG A 252 0.64 -14.51 -4.03
N ILE A 253 -0.36 -14.83 -3.22
CA ILE A 253 -0.67 -14.06 -2.01
C ILE A 253 0.41 -14.36 -0.99
N ILE A 254 1.04 -13.32 -0.45
CA ILE A 254 2.15 -13.42 0.52
C ILE A 254 1.78 -12.92 1.90
N GLY A 255 0.60 -12.35 2.06
CA GLY A 255 0.16 -11.81 3.33
C GLY A 255 -1.19 -11.13 3.26
N SER A 256 -1.73 -10.85 4.44
CA SER A 256 -2.79 -9.89 4.62
C SER A 256 -2.53 -9.10 5.89
N ALA A 257 -3.00 -7.85 5.92
CA ALA A 257 -2.86 -6.99 7.08
C ALA A 257 -4.09 -6.10 7.27
N ASP A 258 -4.41 -5.83 8.52
CA ASP A 258 -5.34 -4.78 8.89
C ASP A 258 -4.62 -3.45 9.00
N VAL A 259 -5.27 -2.37 8.58
CA VAL A 259 -4.90 -1.01 8.97
C VAL A 259 -5.63 -0.67 10.27
N ILE A 260 -4.88 -0.26 11.29
CA ILE A 260 -5.39 0.12 12.61
C ILE A 260 -4.89 1.50 12.97
N GLU A 261 -5.74 2.33 13.55
CA GLU A 261 -5.27 3.54 14.24
C GLU A 261 -4.85 3.19 15.68
N HIS A 262 -3.68 3.67 16.09
CA HIS A 262 -3.13 3.50 17.44
C HIS A 262 -2.49 4.81 17.91
N GLY A 263 -3.25 5.61 18.66
CA GLY A 263 -2.87 6.98 18.97
C GLY A 263 -2.76 7.80 17.67
N ASP A 264 -1.64 8.50 17.48
CA ASP A 264 -1.36 9.28 16.27
C ASP A 264 -0.68 8.45 15.15
N LEU A 265 -0.56 7.12 15.33
CA LEU A 265 0.08 6.22 14.39
C LEU A 265 -0.95 5.39 13.63
N GLU A 266 -0.74 5.30 12.31
CA GLU A 266 -1.34 4.26 11.48
C GLU A 266 -0.46 3.01 11.58
N LEU A 267 -0.99 1.96 12.22
CA LEU A 267 -0.37 0.65 12.32
C LEU A 267 -0.92 -0.29 11.27
N LEU A 268 -0.07 -1.21 10.85
CA LEU A 268 -0.38 -2.31 9.97
C LEU A 268 -0.15 -3.59 10.74
N ALA A 269 -1.12 -4.49 10.80
CA ALA A 269 -0.95 -5.73 11.55
C ALA A 269 -1.38 -6.93 10.74
N GLY A 270 -0.45 -7.87 10.57
CA GLY A 270 -0.66 -9.12 9.88
C GLY A 270 -0.49 -10.33 10.81
N PRO A 271 -1.08 -11.49 10.47
CA PRO A 271 -2.15 -11.63 9.50
C PRO A 271 -3.40 -10.82 9.87
N SER A 272 -4.14 -10.38 8.84
CA SER A 272 -5.38 -9.62 9.03
C SER A 272 -6.42 -10.47 9.77
N ALA A 273 -7.08 -9.88 10.77
CA ALA A 273 -8.27 -10.50 11.36
C ALA A 273 -9.48 -10.43 10.41
N HIS A 274 -9.48 -9.47 9.48
CA HIS A 274 -10.51 -9.31 8.43
C HIS A 274 -10.33 -10.28 7.26
N ALA A 275 -9.11 -10.76 7.00
CA ALA A 275 -8.84 -11.73 5.95
C ALA A 275 -9.51 -13.09 6.20
N ALA A 276 -10.04 -13.33 7.41
CA ALA A 276 -10.89 -14.46 7.73
C ALA A 276 -12.38 -14.26 7.35
N LEU A 277 -12.73 -13.13 6.71
CA LEU A 277 -14.07 -12.93 6.14
C LEU A 277 -14.13 -13.58 4.75
N ASP A 278 -15.09 -14.48 4.57
CA ASP A 278 -15.30 -15.30 3.37
C ASP A 278 -15.21 -14.48 2.06
N GLY A 279 -14.30 -14.90 1.17
CA GLY A 279 -14.23 -14.45 -0.23
C GLY A 279 -13.16 -13.42 -0.58
N LEU A 280 -12.48 -12.78 0.39
CA LEU A 280 -11.45 -11.77 0.07
C LEU A 280 -10.22 -12.34 -0.64
N HIS A 281 -9.64 -13.41 -0.12
CA HIS A 281 -8.52 -14.08 -0.79
C HIS A 281 -8.93 -14.65 -2.15
N ASP A 282 -10.13 -15.22 -2.24
CA ASP A 282 -10.64 -15.73 -3.51
C ASP A 282 -10.80 -14.62 -4.54
N PHE A 283 -11.30 -13.45 -4.13
CA PHE A 283 -11.40 -12.31 -5.04
C PHE A 283 -10.02 -11.73 -5.38
N ALA A 284 -9.10 -11.63 -4.43
CA ALA A 284 -7.71 -11.24 -4.69
C ALA A 284 -7.01 -12.18 -5.70
N GLU A 285 -7.25 -13.49 -5.60
CA GLU A 285 -6.80 -14.44 -6.63
C GLU A 285 -7.49 -14.21 -7.98
N GLY A 286 -8.79 -13.91 -7.97
CA GLY A 286 -9.53 -13.51 -9.17
C GLY A 286 -8.91 -12.29 -9.85
N LEU A 287 -8.51 -11.28 -9.07
CA LEU A 287 -7.78 -10.10 -9.55
C LEU A 287 -6.40 -10.48 -10.13
N LEU A 288 -5.64 -11.33 -9.46
CA LEU A 288 -4.35 -11.83 -9.98
C LEU A 288 -4.51 -12.59 -11.30
N ARG A 289 -5.51 -13.47 -11.39
CA ARG A 289 -5.84 -14.21 -12.62
C ARG A 289 -6.25 -13.27 -13.75
N ALA A 290 -7.08 -12.27 -13.46
CA ALA A 290 -7.53 -11.28 -14.43
C ALA A 290 -6.39 -10.38 -14.93
N ALA A 291 -5.43 -10.04 -14.06
CA ALA A 291 -4.25 -9.28 -14.44
C ALA A 291 -3.29 -10.11 -15.30
N GLY A 292 -3.16 -11.40 -14.98
CA GLY A 292 -2.28 -12.34 -15.66
C GLY A 292 -0.82 -11.89 -15.62
N PRO A 293 -0.03 -12.10 -16.68
CA PRO A 293 1.39 -11.76 -16.70
C PRO A 293 1.68 -10.24 -16.73
N LYS A 294 0.63 -9.40 -16.84
CA LYS A 294 0.78 -7.94 -16.86
C LYS A 294 1.17 -7.38 -15.50
N LEU A 295 0.82 -8.08 -14.42
CA LEU A 295 1.14 -7.67 -13.06
C LEU A 295 2.43 -8.37 -12.63
N LEU A 296 3.54 -7.67 -12.81
CA LEU A 296 4.85 -8.08 -12.31
C LEU A 296 5.22 -7.23 -11.10
N GLY A 297 5.89 -7.83 -10.13
CA GLY A 297 6.34 -7.18 -8.92
C GLY A 297 5.45 -7.42 -7.71
N PRO A 298 5.86 -6.85 -6.57
CA PRO A 298 5.08 -6.87 -5.35
C PRO A 298 4.00 -5.78 -5.35
N GLY A 299 2.88 -6.06 -4.68
CA GLY A 299 1.81 -5.09 -4.53
C GLY A 299 0.80 -5.47 -3.46
N SER A 300 -0.33 -4.75 -3.45
CA SER A 300 -1.46 -5.06 -2.58
C SER A 300 -2.81 -4.76 -3.22
N PHE A 301 -3.83 -5.48 -2.78
CA PHE A 301 -5.24 -5.14 -3.01
C PHE A 301 -5.84 -4.64 -1.71
N ASP A 302 -6.43 -3.45 -1.74
CA ASP A 302 -6.99 -2.83 -0.56
C ASP A 302 -8.52 -2.97 -0.54
N PHE A 303 -9.05 -3.18 0.66
CA PHE A 303 -10.45 -3.41 0.95
C PHE A 303 -10.90 -2.56 2.12
N THR A 304 -12.18 -2.21 2.15
CA THR A 304 -12.78 -1.47 3.26
C THR A 304 -14.16 -1.99 3.57
N GLY A 305 -14.52 -2.00 4.84
CA GLY A 305 -15.82 -2.41 5.33
C GLY A 305 -15.72 -3.54 6.35
N SER A 306 -16.76 -3.70 7.18
CA SER A 306 -16.72 -4.61 8.32
C SER A 306 -17.28 -6.00 7.99
N ALA A 307 -18.54 -6.06 7.53
CA ALA A 307 -19.25 -7.33 7.31
C ALA A 307 -18.99 -7.93 5.93
N ARG A 308 -18.84 -7.08 4.91
CA ARG A 308 -18.56 -7.47 3.52
C ARG A 308 -17.57 -6.49 2.91
N PRO A 309 -16.25 -6.70 3.11
CA PRO A 309 -15.27 -5.74 2.65
C PRO A 309 -15.28 -5.66 1.13
N VAL A 310 -15.29 -4.43 0.62
CA VAL A 310 -15.32 -4.12 -0.81
C VAL A 310 -13.97 -3.61 -1.26
N PHE A 311 -13.60 -3.98 -2.47
CA PHE A 311 -12.36 -3.60 -3.11
C PHE A 311 -12.34 -2.10 -3.42
N THR A 312 -11.23 -1.45 -3.06
CA THR A 312 -11.07 0.00 -3.21
C THR A 312 -10.02 0.35 -4.26
N GLU A 313 -8.88 -0.35 -4.28
CA GLU A 313 -7.79 -0.16 -5.24
C GLU A 313 -6.77 -1.29 -5.25
N VAL A 314 -5.98 -1.38 -6.33
CA VAL A 314 -4.73 -2.13 -6.38
C VAL A 314 -3.54 -1.17 -6.30
N ASN A 315 -2.58 -1.48 -5.43
CA ASN A 315 -1.26 -0.87 -5.42
C ASN A 315 -0.28 -1.77 -6.17
N THR A 316 0.22 -1.33 -7.32
CA THR A 316 1.15 -2.07 -8.18
C THR A 316 2.63 -1.80 -7.84
N ARG A 317 2.90 -1.55 -6.57
CA ARG A 317 4.19 -1.11 -6.05
C ARG A 317 4.39 -1.62 -4.62
N GLN A 318 5.61 -1.56 -4.12
CA GLN A 318 5.83 -1.77 -2.69
C GLN A 318 5.11 -0.68 -1.88
N THR A 319 4.28 -1.10 -0.95
CA THR A 319 3.60 -0.23 0.01
C THR A 319 4.22 -0.37 1.39
N ALA A 320 3.79 0.47 2.33
CA ALA A 320 4.16 0.34 3.74
C ALA A 320 3.74 -1.01 4.35
N VAL A 321 2.80 -1.74 3.71
CA VAL A 321 2.32 -3.06 4.12
C VAL A 321 3.10 -4.18 3.44
N THR A 322 3.41 -4.01 2.15
CA THR A 322 4.09 -5.03 1.36
C THR A 322 5.55 -5.22 1.78
N ALA A 323 6.25 -4.14 2.15
CA ALA A 323 7.64 -4.21 2.56
C ALA A 323 7.86 -5.01 3.87
N PRO A 324 7.11 -4.79 4.97
CA PRO A 324 7.17 -5.64 6.15
C PRO A 324 6.84 -7.11 5.88
N ALA A 325 5.81 -7.37 5.06
CA ALA A 325 5.39 -8.73 4.70
C ALA A 325 6.49 -9.47 3.93
N MET A 326 7.08 -8.85 2.90
CA MET A 326 8.15 -9.45 2.09
C MET A 326 9.50 -9.51 2.79
N GLY A 327 9.92 -8.40 3.40
CA GLY A 327 11.31 -8.17 3.80
C GLY A 327 11.65 -8.66 5.21
N VAL A 328 10.64 -8.87 6.07
CA VAL A 328 10.87 -9.06 7.51
C VAL A 328 10.06 -10.20 8.09
N ALA A 329 8.74 -10.19 7.97
CA ALA A 329 7.91 -11.21 8.62
C ALA A 329 8.19 -12.63 8.09
N THR A 330 8.19 -12.80 6.76
CA THR A 330 8.45 -14.11 6.13
C THR A 330 9.88 -14.62 6.34
N PRO A 331 10.95 -13.83 6.08
CA PRO A 331 12.31 -14.31 6.26
C PRO A 331 12.67 -14.62 7.71
N LEU A 332 12.23 -13.79 8.68
CA LEU A 332 12.59 -13.97 10.09
C LEU A 332 11.87 -15.13 10.76
N ALA A 333 10.59 -15.32 10.42
CA ALA A 333 9.82 -16.44 10.94
C ALA A 333 10.03 -17.74 10.13
N GLN A 334 10.85 -17.70 9.05
CA GLN A 334 10.91 -18.77 8.04
C GLN A 334 9.52 -19.21 7.56
N ALA A 335 8.58 -18.26 7.55
CA ALA A 335 7.16 -18.56 7.52
C ALA A 335 6.52 -18.27 6.17
N GLN A 336 5.58 -19.11 5.79
CA GLN A 336 4.78 -18.95 4.58
C GLN A 336 3.36 -18.55 4.94
N TYR A 337 2.76 -17.74 4.08
CA TYR A 337 1.37 -17.36 4.24
C TYR A 337 0.46 -18.48 3.75
N ASP A 338 -0.27 -19.10 4.68
CA ASP A 338 -1.34 -20.04 4.36
C ASP A 338 -2.63 -19.25 4.07
N ARG A 339 -2.98 -19.17 2.79
CA ARG A 339 -4.19 -18.47 2.32
C ARG A 339 -5.49 -19.07 2.87
N ALA A 340 -5.52 -20.38 3.14
CA ALA A 340 -6.74 -21.09 3.51
C ALA A 340 -7.11 -20.80 4.96
N THR A 341 -6.11 -20.70 5.82
CA THR A 341 -6.30 -20.30 7.22
C THR A 341 -6.11 -18.80 7.45
N GLY A 342 -5.54 -18.11 6.47
CA GLY A 342 -5.14 -16.70 6.56
C GLY A 342 -3.97 -16.47 7.52
N ARG A 343 -3.15 -17.49 7.80
CA ARG A 343 -2.10 -17.44 8.84
C ARG A 343 -0.70 -17.40 8.23
N LEU A 344 0.23 -16.77 8.92
CA LEU A 344 1.66 -16.86 8.61
C LEU A 344 2.26 -18.00 9.45
N LEU A 345 2.69 -19.09 8.81
CA LEU A 345 3.10 -20.33 9.49
C LEU A 345 4.56 -20.68 9.19
N ASP A 346 5.35 -20.98 10.22
CA ASP A 346 6.71 -21.50 10.06
C ASP A 346 6.73 -23.00 9.69
N PRO A 347 7.90 -23.60 9.40
CA PRO A 347 7.98 -25.01 8.99
C PRO A 347 7.54 -26.00 10.08
N THR A 348 7.44 -25.56 11.34
CA THR A 348 6.91 -26.37 12.45
C THR A 348 5.40 -26.26 12.60
N GLY A 349 4.75 -25.41 11.78
CA GLY A 349 3.32 -25.10 11.85
C GLY A 349 2.98 -24.03 12.89
N ARG A 350 3.97 -23.37 13.51
CA ARG A 350 3.70 -22.29 14.47
C ARG A 350 3.26 -21.04 13.73
N SER A 351 2.21 -20.41 14.25
CA SER A 351 1.67 -19.17 13.69
C SER A 351 2.46 -17.96 14.18
N TRP A 352 2.68 -17.01 13.28
CA TRP A 352 3.38 -15.76 13.52
C TRP A 352 2.50 -14.55 13.18
N HIS A 353 2.71 -13.47 13.91
CA HIS A 353 2.02 -12.20 13.75
C HIS A 353 3.04 -11.07 13.72
N TRP A 354 2.69 -9.96 13.08
CA TRP A 354 3.52 -8.78 13.01
C TRP A 354 2.69 -7.51 13.10
N VAL A 355 3.33 -6.45 13.60
CA VAL A 355 2.79 -5.09 13.66
C VAL A 355 3.85 -4.15 13.11
N ALA A 356 3.47 -3.27 12.19
CA ALA A 356 4.36 -2.33 11.57
C ALA A 356 3.80 -0.91 11.61
N ALA A 357 4.68 0.07 11.70
CA ALA A 357 4.37 1.47 11.45
C ALA A 357 5.41 2.04 10.47
N GLY A 358 4.94 2.70 9.42
CA GLY A 358 5.83 3.28 8.40
C GLY A 358 6.48 4.61 8.79
N SER A 359 6.03 5.24 9.89
CA SER A 359 6.46 6.60 10.24
C SER A 359 6.28 6.92 11.74
N VAL A 360 7.15 6.37 12.57
CA VAL A 360 7.23 6.66 14.01
C VAL A 360 8.10 7.90 14.24
N PRO A 361 7.61 8.95 14.94
CA PRO A 361 8.45 10.10 15.28
C PRO A 361 9.50 9.73 16.35
N LEU A 362 10.73 10.17 16.14
CA LEU A 362 11.78 10.12 17.15
C LEU A 362 11.67 11.34 18.10
N PRO A 363 12.05 11.21 19.39
CA PRO A 363 12.10 12.34 20.32
C PRO A 363 12.98 13.50 19.81
N LYS A 364 12.67 14.73 20.26
CA LYS A 364 13.37 15.96 19.84
C LYS A 364 14.86 15.88 20.16
N GLY A 365 15.69 15.86 19.11
CA GLY A 365 17.15 15.70 19.22
C GLY A 365 17.69 14.45 18.52
N GLY A 366 16.82 13.47 18.20
CA GLY A 366 17.18 12.24 17.49
C GLY A 366 17.22 12.35 15.95
N GLY A 367 16.96 13.54 15.41
CA GLY A 367 16.93 13.80 13.96
C GLY A 367 18.31 14.11 13.37
N GLY A 368 19.27 13.21 13.54
CA GLY A 368 20.50 13.29 12.77
C GLY A 368 20.25 12.90 11.30
N ARG A 369 20.92 13.56 10.35
CA ARG A 369 21.01 13.08 8.95
C ARG A 369 21.56 11.64 8.97
N PRO A 370 21.27 10.78 7.98
CA PRO A 370 21.90 9.46 7.85
C PRO A 370 23.44 9.46 7.91
N SER A 371 24.06 10.63 7.69
CA SER A 371 25.50 10.90 7.81
C SER A 371 25.98 11.22 9.23
N ASP A 372 25.07 11.54 10.15
CA ASP A 372 25.41 11.86 11.52
C ASP A 372 25.79 10.57 12.27
N ARG A 373 26.84 10.65 13.09
CA ARG A 373 27.45 9.52 13.80
C ARG A 373 26.46 8.53 14.42
N ALA A 374 25.26 8.97 14.80
CA ALA A 374 24.18 8.12 15.28
C ALA A 374 23.88 6.94 14.34
N TRP A 375 23.76 7.13 13.02
CA TRP A 375 23.45 6.04 12.09
C TRP A 375 24.61 5.07 11.84
N HIS A 376 25.84 5.54 12.06
CA HIS A 376 27.06 4.74 12.02
C HIS A 376 27.43 4.15 13.39
N ASP A 377 26.69 4.53 14.43
CA ASP A 377 26.95 4.10 15.78
C ASP A 377 26.64 2.61 15.87
N PRO A 378 27.53 1.79 16.46
CA PRO A 378 27.22 0.42 16.84
C PRO A 378 26.05 0.28 17.83
N TRP A 379 25.11 1.23 17.92
CA TRP A 379 23.77 1.13 18.53
C TRP A 379 22.64 0.97 17.50
N TRP A 380 22.81 1.51 16.29
CA TRP A 380 21.92 1.19 15.17
C TRP A 380 22.20 -0.19 14.62
N ARG A 381 23.46 -0.66 14.67
CA ARG A 381 23.76 -2.07 14.41
C ARG A 381 22.98 -3.00 15.35
N PRO A 382 22.96 -2.84 16.69
CA PRO A 382 22.07 -3.54 17.63
C PRO A 382 20.58 -3.46 17.34
N ALA A 383 20.06 -2.34 16.85
CA ALA A 383 18.66 -2.28 16.41
C ALA A 383 18.36 -3.22 15.21
N PHE A 384 19.40 -3.58 14.44
CA PHE A 384 19.40 -4.65 13.42
C PHE A 384 20.02 -5.99 13.90
N ASP A 385 20.80 -6.00 14.99
CA ASP A 385 21.69 -7.09 15.44
C ASP A 385 21.20 -7.76 16.74
N THR A 386 20.09 -7.30 17.31
CA THR A 386 19.58 -7.83 18.57
C THR A 386 18.05 -7.99 18.47
N GLY A 387 17.45 -9.15 18.63
CA GLY A 387 17.76 -10.15 19.64
C GLY A 387 17.62 -9.62 21.09
N ARG A 388 17.46 -8.30 21.30
CA ARG A 388 17.41 -7.65 22.64
C ARG A 388 16.13 -6.90 22.92
N PHE A 389 15.19 -6.83 21.98
CA PHE A 389 13.80 -6.75 22.43
C PHE A 389 13.49 -8.16 22.92
N GLU A 390 13.37 -8.34 24.23
CA GLU A 390 13.14 -9.64 24.89
C GLU A 390 11.94 -10.41 24.29
N ASP A 391 11.13 -9.75 23.45
CA ASP A 391 9.89 -10.24 22.82
C ASP A 391 9.86 -10.24 21.27
N GLY A 392 10.98 -10.09 20.55
CA GLY A 392 11.01 -10.34 19.08
C GLY A 392 10.72 -9.15 18.13
N ALA A 393 10.91 -7.89 18.57
CA ALA A 393 10.74 -6.73 17.70
C ALA A 393 11.99 -6.36 16.86
N PHE A 394 11.79 -5.75 15.69
CA PHE A 394 12.85 -5.29 14.79
C PHE A 394 12.60 -3.83 14.33
N VAL A 395 13.66 -3.01 14.27
CA VAL A 395 13.56 -1.66 13.71
C VAL A 395 13.92 -1.72 12.23
N LEU A 396 13.06 -1.17 11.37
CA LEU A 396 13.33 -1.06 9.94
C LEU A 396 13.35 0.39 9.49
N PRO A 397 14.34 0.83 8.71
CA PRO A 397 14.31 2.14 8.09
C PRO A 397 13.28 2.11 6.95
N THR A 398 12.00 2.40 7.23
CA THR A 398 10.95 2.39 6.20
C THR A 398 10.82 3.73 5.48
N ARG A 399 11.37 4.82 6.05
CA ARG A 399 11.15 6.18 5.54
C ARG A 399 12.28 7.15 5.89
N MET A 400 13.37 7.13 5.12
CA MET A 400 14.56 7.99 5.34
C MET A 400 14.40 9.44 4.82
N ASP A 401 13.31 9.75 4.11
CA ASP A 401 13.01 11.06 3.52
C ASP A 401 12.44 12.08 4.52
N GLN A 402 12.00 11.66 5.71
CA GLN A 402 11.54 12.55 6.78
C GLN A 402 12.52 12.52 7.96
N PRO A 403 13.38 13.56 8.12
CA PRO A 403 14.30 13.65 9.24
C PRO A 403 13.55 13.49 10.58
N GLY A 404 14.05 12.62 11.45
CA GLY A 404 13.43 12.38 12.76
C GLY A 404 12.23 11.42 12.75
N ARG A 405 12.03 10.63 11.69
CA ARG A 405 11.05 9.52 11.71
C ARG A 405 11.68 8.21 11.25
N VAL A 406 11.19 7.09 11.78
CA VAL A 406 11.67 5.74 11.48
C VAL A 406 10.51 4.79 11.20
N GLY A 407 10.81 3.67 10.55
CA GLY A 407 9.89 2.55 10.53
C GLY A 407 10.12 1.64 11.71
N LEU A 408 9.09 0.90 12.09
CA LEU A 408 9.18 -0.10 13.14
C LEU A 408 8.36 -1.32 12.74
N VAL A 409 8.90 -2.53 12.91
CA VAL A 409 8.19 -3.78 12.64
C VAL A 409 8.45 -4.76 13.79
N ALA A 410 7.43 -5.05 14.59
CA ALA A 410 7.50 -6.08 15.60
C ALA A 410 6.95 -7.40 15.06
N VAL A 411 7.59 -8.53 15.38
CA VAL A 411 7.15 -9.87 14.98
C VAL A 411 7.08 -10.74 16.23
N ALA A 412 5.96 -11.43 16.44
CA ALA A 412 5.80 -12.29 17.60
C ALA A 412 5.02 -13.56 17.25
N PRO A 413 5.28 -14.67 17.94
CA PRO A 413 4.54 -15.90 17.72
C PRO A 413 3.14 -15.85 18.33
N GLU A 414 2.30 -16.78 17.85
CA GLU A 414 1.00 -17.20 18.38
C GLU A 414 -0.14 -16.18 18.33
N THR A 415 0.07 -14.94 18.77
CA THR A 415 -1.01 -13.95 18.88
C THR A 415 -0.62 -12.56 18.39
N ARG A 416 -1.59 -11.87 17.79
CA ARG A 416 -1.48 -10.43 17.44
C ARG A 416 -1.19 -9.56 18.67
N ALA A 417 -1.77 -9.91 19.83
CA ALA A 417 -1.54 -9.18 21.07
C ALA A 417 -0.06 -9.24 21.51
N ALA A 418 0.64 -10.35 21.26
CA ALA A 418 2.07 -10.45 21.51
C ALA A 418 2.87 -9.52 20.59
N ALA A 419 2.51 -9.45 19.31
CA ALA A 419 3.18 -8.56 18.35
C ALA A 419 2.94 -7.08 18.68
N LEU A 420 1.73 -6.72 19.14
CA LEU A 420 1.43 -5.37 19.64
C LEU A 420 2.26 -5.02 20.88
N ARG A 421 2.36 -5.92 21.87
CA ARG A 421 3.21 -5.69 23.04
C ARG A 421 4.68 -5.50 22.66
N ALA A 422 5.19 -6.32 21.75
CA ALA A 422 6.55 -6.19 21.24
C ALA A 422 6.76 -4.84 20.52
N PHE A 423 5.76 -4.37 19.78
CA PHE A 423 5.75 -3.04 19.15
C PHE A 423 5.78 -1.91 20.19
N ASP A 424 4.91 -1.96 21.20
CA ASP A 424 4.84 -0.96 22.26
C ASP A 424 6.14 -0.90 23.09
N ASN A 425 6.71 -2.06 23.41
CA ASN A 425 8.00 -2.17 24.08
C ASN A 425 9.11 -1.51 23.25
N ALA A 426 9.12 -1.77 21.93
CA ALA A 426 10.10 -1.16 21.04
C ALA A 426 9.92 0.36 20.90
N LEU A 427 8.67 0.83 20.84
CA LEU A 427 8.34 2.26 20.83
C LEU A 427 8.79 2.95 22.12
N GLY A 428 8.55 2.34 23.28
CA GLY A 428 9.00 2.84 24.58
C GLY A 428 10.52 2.91 24.70
N GLN A 429 11.23 1.88 24.24
CA GLN A 429 12.69 1.88 24.22
C GLN A 429 13.25 2.98 23.30
N LEU A 430 12.69 3.17 22.10
CA LEU A 430 13.04 4.31 21.23
C LEU A 430 12.83 5.66 21.93
N GLY A 431 11.75 5.80 22.71
CA GLY A 431 11.51 7.00 23.52
C GLY A 431 12.51 7.21 24.66
N SER A 432 13.15 6.15 25.16
CA SER A 432 14.15 6.23 26.23
C SER A 432 15.59 6.46 25.74
N LEU A 433 15.86 6.15 24.47
CA LEU A 433 17.18 6.27 23.83
C LEU A 433 17.48 7.68 23.29
N TYR A 434 16.48 8.55 23.23
CA TYR A 434 16.54 9.93 22.74
C TYR A 434 15.81 10.85 23.72
#